data_AF-A0AA85BLS3-F1
#
_entry.id   AF-A0AA85BLS3-F1
#
_cell.length_a   1.000
_cell.length_b   1.000
_cell.length_c   1.000
_cell.angle_alpha   90.00
_cell.angle_beta   90.00
_cell.angle_gamma   90.00
#
_symmetry.space_group_name_H-M   'P 1'
#
loop_
_entity.id
_entity.type
_entity.pdbx_description
1 polymer ?
#
loop_
_entity_poly.entity_id
_entity_poly.type
_entity_poly.pdbx_seq_one_letter_code
_entity_poly.pdbx_strand_id
1 'polypeptide(L)' 'MLRLLDSYCVKTLPPNILYLPDFINEEEEQELLKHIYSAPLPKWVSLRGRRLQNWGGIPHVKGMLVENVPQSI' A
#
# COMPACT_ATOMS: atom_id res chain seq x y z
N MET A 1 24.56 6.93 2.12
CA MET A 1 23.18 6.46 1.86
C MET A 1 23.08 4.94 1.97
N LEU A 2 23.76 4.13 1.13
CA LEU A 2 23.68 2.65 1.20
C LEU A 2 24.15 2.03 2.53
N ARG A 3 25.21 2.55 3.16
CA ARG A 3 25.72 2.05 4.46
C ARG A 3 24.73 2.19 5.64
N LEU A 4 23.68 3.01 5.49
CA LEU A 4 22.66 3.20 6.53
C LEU A 4 21.59 2.10 6.46
N LEU A 5 21.44 1.45 5.30
CA LEU A 5 20.41 0.43 5.07
C LEU A 5 20.87 -0.96 5.53
N ASP A 6 22.18 -1.19 5.62
CA ASP A 6 22.77 -2.46 6.06
C ASP A 6 22.31 -2.87 7.46
N SER A 7 22.03 -1.90 8.36
CA SER A 7 21.49 -2.17 9.70
C SER A 7 20.04 -2.64 9.71
N TYR A 8 19.31 -2.45 8.61
CA TYR A 8 17.91 -2.86 8.45
C TYR A 8 17.76 -4.19 7.68
N CYS A 9 18.88 -4.79 7.25
CA CYS A 9 18.89 -6.12 6.65
C CYS A 9 18.44 -7.18 7.65
N VAL A 10 17.41 -7.94 7.30
CA VAL A 10 16.96 -9.08 8.10
C VAL A 10 17.79 -10.31 7.70
N LYS A 11 18.67 -10.78 8.60
CA LYS A 11 19.66 -11.83 8.31
C LYS A 11 19.07 -13.15 7.79
N THR A 12 17.81 -13.44 8.10
CA THR A 12 17.11 -14.65 7.68
C THR A 12 16.42 -14.50 6.32
N LEU A 13 16.41 -13.30 5.73
CA LEU A 13 15.76 -12.98 4.47
C LEU A 13 16.79 -12.63 3.39
N PRO A 14 16.39 -12.67 2.11
CA PRO A 14 17.22 -12.19 1.01
C PRO A 14 17.73 -10.75 1.25
N PRO A 15 18.95 -10.40 0.78
CA PRO A 15 19.58 -9.09 1.05
C PRO A 15 18.82 -7.87 0.52
N ASN A 16 17.87 -8.08 -0.39
CA ASN A 16 17.00 -7.02 -0.93
C ASN A 16 15.75 -6.77 -0.09
N ILE A 17 15.58 -7.48 1.03
CA ILE A 17 14.48 -7.25 1.99
C ILE A 17 15.03 -6.53 3.22
N LEU A 18 14.48 -5.35 3.47
CA LEU A 18 14.82 -4.51 4.60
C LEU A 18 13.60 -4.36 5.51
N TYR A 19 13.82 -4.38 6.82
CA TYR A 19 12.79 -4.06 7.81
C TYR A 19 13.15 -2.73 8.48
N LEU A 20 12.35 -1.70 8.22
CA LEU A 20 12.51 -0.38 8.83
C LEU A 20 11.43 -0.22 9.92
N PRO A 21 11.79 -0.35 11.22
CA PRO A 21 10.87 -0.05 12.30
C PRO A 21 10.51 1.44 12.29
N ASP A 22 9.28 1.75 12.70
CA ASP A 22 8.81 3.13 12.92
C ASP A 22 9.05 4.05 11.70
N PHE A 23 8.90 3.48 10.49
CA PHE A 23 9.16 4.19 9.24
C PHE A 23 8.24 5.39 9.02
N ILE A 24 7.01 5.29 9.54
CA ILE A 24 6.07 6.40 9.61
C ILE A 24 5.85 6.77 11.08
N ASN A 25 5.65 8.06 11.33
CA ASN A 25 5.27 8.56 12.64
C ASN A 25 3.74 8.52 12.84
N GLU A 26 3.28 8.80 14.06
CA GLU A 26 1.85 8.74 14.42
C GLU A 26 0.98 9.69 13.57
N GLU A 27 1.47 10.90 13.26
CA GLU A 27 0.74 11.87 12.45
C GLU A 27 0.57 11.37 11.01
N GLU A 28 1.64 10.85 10.42
CA GLU A 28 1.64 10.24 9.08
C GLU A 28 0.70 9.02 9.02
N GLU A 29 0.70 8.18 10.06
CA GLU A 29 -0.23 7.05 10.17
C GLU A 29 -1.69 7.54 10.16
N GLN A 30 -2.02 8.55 10.96
CA GLN A 30 -3.38 9.11 10.99
C GLN A 30 -3.81 9.68 9.64
N GLU A 31 -2.90 10.40 8.95
CA GLU A 31 -3.19 10.92 7.62
C GLU A 31 -3.39 9.81 6.59
N LEU A 32 -2.58 8.75 6.61
CA LEU A 32 -2.76 7.58 5.76
C LEU A 32 -4.10 6.89 6.00
N LEU A 33 -4.49 6.69 7.26
CA LEU A 33 -5.78 6.10 7.61
C LEU A 33 -6.95 6.95 7.09
N LYS A 34 -6.90 8.28 7.27
CA LYS A 34 -7.92 9.19 6.72
C LYS A 34 -8.06 9.03 5.21
N HIS A 35 -6.94 8.98 4.48
CA HIS A 35 -6.95 8.80 3.02
C HIS A 35 -7.47 7.42 2.60
N ILE A 36 -7.08 6.36 3.31
CA ILE A 36 -7.57 5.00 3.04
C ILE A 36 -9.09 4.94 3.23
N TYR A 37 -9.62 5.51 4.31
CA TYR A 37 -11.05 5.42 4.62
C TYR A 37 -11.93 6.45 3.90
N SER A 38 -11.36 7.49 3.31
CA SER A 38 -12.10 8.43 2.44
C SER A 38 -12.46 7.84 1.08
N ALA A 39 -11.85 6.71 0.69
CA ALA A 39 -12.14 6.04 -0.57
C ALA A 39 -13.64 5.67 -0.69
N PRO A 40 -14.30 6.03 -1.81
CA PRO A 40 -15.75 5.85 -1.95
C PRO A 40 -16.11 4.36 -2.00
N LEU A 41 -17.30 4.01 -1.50
CA LEU A 41 -17.78 2.62 -1.40
C LEU A 41 -17.56 1.77 -2.66
N PRO A 42 -17.81 2.25 -3.90
CA PRO A 42 -17.59 1.46 -5.11
C PRO A 42 -16.15 1.03 -5.37
N LYS A 43 -15.15 1.70 -4.75
CA LYS A 43 -13.73 1.30 -4.85
C LYS A 43 -13.43 0.06 -4.02
N TRP A 44 -14.19 -0.18 -2.97
CA TRP A 44 -13.98 -1.29 -2.05
C TRP A 44 -14.60 -2.58 -2.58
N VAL A 45 -13.78 -3.63 -2.67
CA VAL A 45 -14.21 -4.98 -3.00
C VAL A 45 -13.98 -5.87 -1.78
N SER A 46 -15.05 -6.54 -1.35
CA SER A 46 -14.99 -7.55 -0.28
C SER A 46 -14.68 -8.92 -0.87
N LEU A 47 -13.65 -9.56 -0.33
CA LEU A 47 -13.27 -10.93 -0.60
C LEU A 47 -13.37 -11.75 0.69
N ARG A 48 -13.11 -13.06 0.61
CA ARG A 48 -13.11 -13.92 1.81
C ARG A 48 -12.04 -13.46 2.80
N GLY A 49 -12.47 -12.90 3.93
CA GLY A 49 -11.61 -12.49 5.05
C GLY A 49 -10.84 -11.19 4.84
N ARG A 50 -11.11 -10.43 3.77
CA ARG A 50 -10.41 -9.16 3.51
C ARG A 50 -11.22 -8.22 2.62
N ARG A 51 -10.82 -6.95 2.61
CA ARG A 51 -11.25 -5.94 1.65
C ARG A 51 -10.04 -5.35 0.94
N LEU A 52 -10.20 -4.99 -0.33
CA LEU A 52 -9.20 -4.26 -1.10
C LEU A 52 -9.86 -3.09 -1.82
N GLN A 53 -9.05 -2.11 -2.20
CA GLN A 53 -9.46 -1.01 -3.08
C GLN A 53 -8.91 -1.25 -4.48
N ASN A 54 -9.73 -1.07 -5.50
CA ASN A 54 -9.28 -1.09 -6.90
C ASN A 54 -8.82 0.33 -7.31
N TRP A 55 -7.53 0.47 -7.60
CA TRP A 55 -6.92 1.69 -8.13
C TRP A 55 -6.07 1.34 -9.34
N GLY A 56 -6.09 2.18 -10.39
CA GLY A 56 -5.37 1.89 -11.64
C GLY A 56 -6.13 0.97 -12.62
N GLY A 57 -7.20 0.31 -12.16
CA GLY A 57 -8.17 -0.33 -13.02
C GLY A 57 -9.13 -1.30 -12.33
N ILE A 58 -10.27 -1.55 -12.99
CA ILE A 58 -11.32 -2.45 -12.52
C ILE A 58 -11.29 -3.75 -13.34
N PRO A 59 -11.19 -4.92 -12.70
CA PRO A 59 -11.33 -6.21 -13.38
C PRO A 59 -12.71 -6.37 -14.04
N HIS A 60 -12.74 -6.69 -15.32
CA HIS A 60 -13.94 -7.00 -16.08
C HIS A 60 -13.77 -8.33 -16.84
N VAL A 61 -14.87 -9.02 -17.15
CA VAL A 61 -14.86 -10.32 -17.84
C VAL A 61 -14.21 -10.29 -19.24
N LYS A 62 -13.99 -9.10 -19.81
CA LYS A 62 -13.34 -8.85 -21.11
C LYS A 62 -11.96 -8.19 -21.00
N GLY A 63 -11.38 -8.08 -19.80
CA GLY A 63 -10.09 -7.42 -19.55
C GLY A 63 -10.14 -6.39 -18.42
N MET A 64 -9.12 -5.53 -18.34
CA MET A 64 -9.06 -4.46 -17.33
C MET A 64 -9.63 -3.16 -17.88
N LEU A 65 -10.51 -2.51 -17.11
CA LEU A 65 -10.94 -1.13 -17.37
C LEU A 65 -9.96 -0.20 -16.66
N VAL A 66 -9.27 0.66 -17.41
CA VAL A 66 -8.29 1.59 -16.84
C VAL A 66 -9.01 2.62 -15.97
N GLU A 67 -8.44 2.89 -14.79
CA GLU A 67 -8.86 3.99 -13.92
C GLU A 67 -7.65 4.79 -13.48
N ASN A 68 -7.88 6.03 -13.05
CA ASN A 68 -6.83 6.84 -12.45
C ASN A 68 -6.35 6.21 -11.14
N VAL A 69 -5.04 6.28 -10.91
CA VAL A 69 -4.45 6.01 -9.59
C VAL A 69 -4.64 7.22 -8.68
N PRO A 70 -4.69 7.03 -7.35
CA PRO A 70 -4.63 8.14 -6.41
C PRO A 70 -3.42 9.02 -6.70
N GLN A 71 -3.58 10.32 -6.55
CA GLN A 71 -2.44 11.22 -6.53
C GLN A 71 -1.59 10.93 -5.29
N SER A 72 -0.28 11.14 -5.40
CA SER A 72 0.62 11.04 -4.26
C SER A 72 0.17 12.02 -3.18
N ILE A 73 0.12 11.53 -1.94
CA ILE A 73 -0.10 12.31 -0.71
C ILE A 73 1.12 13.21 -0.48
#